data_AF-A0A920IJS9-F1
#
_entry.id   AF-A0A920IJS9-F1
#
_cell.length_a   1.000
_cell.length_b   1.000
_cell.length_c   1.000
_cell.angle_alpha   90.00
_cell.angle_beta   90.00
_cell.angle_gamma   90.00
#
_symmetry.space_group_name_H-M   'P 1'
#
loop_
_entity.id
_entity.type
_entity.pdbx_description
1 polymer ?
#
loop_
_entity_poly.entity_id
_entity_poly.type
_entity_poly.pdbx_seq_one_letter_code
_entity_poly.pdbx_strand_id
1 'polypeptide(L)' 'MIQKAVSALKYQVGIAAKHVGEESVQLHGGMGVTDETNIGHYFKRLTTIRAIFGNTDYHLKDILLCNK' A
#
# COMPACT_ATOMS: atom_id res chain seq x y z
N MET A 1 -17.02 -9.75 12.42
CA MET A 1 -17.25 -8.33 12.03
C MET A 1 -15.96 -7.53 12.03
N ILE A 2 -15.21 -7.47 13.15
CA ILE A 2 -13.94 -6.70 13.25
C ILE A 2 -12.88 -7.16 12.24
N GLN A 3 -12.65 -8.46 12.07
CA GLN A 3 -11.64 -8.96 11.12
C GLN A 3 -11.89 -8.50 9.67
N LYS A 4 -13.15 -8.51 9.21
CA LYS A 4 -13.52 -8.00 7.88
C LYS A 4 -13.25 -6.50 7.74
N ALA A 5 -13.60 -5.72 8.76
CA ALA A 5 -13.34 -4.28 8.76
C ALA A 5 -11.83 -3.98 8.70
N VAL A 6 -11.01 -4.77 9.40
CA VAL A 6 -9.55 -4.69 9.34
C VAL A 6 -9.03 -5.07 7.94
N SER A 7 -9.52 -6.16 7.34
CA SER A 7 -9.15 -6.53 5.96
C SER A 7 -9.55 -5.45 4.95
N ALA A 8 -10.76 -4.88 5.08
CA ALA A 8 -11.22 -3.78 4.23
C ALA A 8 -10.35 -2.53 4.38
N LEU A 9 -10.01 -2.14 5.61
CA LEU A 9 -9.09 -1.03 5.86
C LEU A 9 -7.72 -1.29 5.26
N LYS A 10 -7.19 -2.50 5.45
CA LYS A 10 -5.86 -2.89 4.95
C LYS A 10 -5.82 -2.92 3.42
N TYR A 11 -6.88 -3.37 2.76
CA TYR A 11 -7.06 -3.25 1.32
C TYR A 11 -7.00 -1.79 0.87
N GLN A 12 -7.76 -0.89 1.51
CA GLN A 12 -7.77 0.54 1.18
C GLN A 12 -6.39 1.19 1.38
N VAL A 13 -5.70 0.88 2.49
CA VAL A 13 -4.33 1.33 2.74
C VAL A 13 -3.39 0.87 1.61
N GLY A 14 -3.52 -0.38 1.15
CA GLY A 14 -2.71 -0.91 0.06
C GLY A 14 -2.92 -0.19 -1.27
N ILE A 15 -4.16 0.18 -1.60
CA ILE A 15 -4.49 0.97 -2.80
C ILE A 15 -3.92 2.39 -2.69
N ALA A 16 -4.20 3.08 -1.58
CA ALA A 16 -3.75 4.45 -1.36
C ALA A 16 -2.21 4.56 -1.31
N ALA A 17 -1.54 3.63 -0.63
CA ALA A 17 -0.08 3.60 -0.52
C ALA A 17 0.60 3.44 -1.89
N LYS A 18 0.03 2.62 -2.79
CA LYS A 18 0.53 2.47 -4.15
C LYS A 18 0.35 3.78 -4.93
N HIS A 19 -0.85 4.34 -4.92
CA HIS A 19 -1.18 5.54 -5.68
C HIS A 19 -0.30 6.74 -5.27
N VAL A 20 -0.26 7.05 -3.97
CA VAL A 20 0.56 8.15 -3.44
C VAL A 20 2.05 7.88 -3.67
N GLY A 21 2.49 6.62 -3.52
CA GLY A 21 3.86 6.22 -3.80
C GLY A 21 4.27 6.52 -5.25
N GLU A 22 3.46 6.08 -6.22
CA GLU A 22 3.73 6.26 -7.65
C GLU A 22 3.68 7.74 -8.06
N GLU A 23 2.70 8.51 -7.58
CA GLU A 23 2.63 9.95 -7.82
C GLU A 23 3.83 10.69 -7.23
N SER A 24 4.28 10.30 -6.03
CA SER A 24 5.44 10.94 -5.41
C SER A 24 6.72 10.72 -6.22
N VAL A 25 6.90 9.52 -6.79
CA VAL A 25 8.01 9.23 -7.70
C VAL A 25 7.89 10.07 -8.97
N GLN A 26 6.69 10.17 -9.54
CA GLN A 26 6.46 10.94 -10.75
C GLN A 26 6.79 12.44 -10.57
N LEU A 27 6.47 13.03 -9.41
CA LEU A 27 6.76 14.43 -9.11
C LEU A 27 8.25 14.70 -8.88
N HIS A 28 8.99 13.74 -8.30
CA HIS A 28 10.41 13.89 -7.97
C HIS A 28 11.34 13.34 -9.07
N GLY A 29 10.80 12.63 -10.06
CA GLY A 29 11.57 11.93 -11.08
C GLY A 29 12.44 10.82 -10.46
N GLY A 30 13.61 10.58 -11.06
CA GLY A 30 14.56 9.55 -10.59
C GLY A 30 15.00 9.74 -9.13
N MET A 31 15.02 10.97 -8.61
CA MET A 31 15.36 11.25 -7.20
C MET A 31 14.33 10.70 -6.20
N GLY A 32 13.10 10.43 -6.65
CA GLY A 32 12.02 9.92 -5.80
C GLY A 32 12.22 8.48 -5.32
N VAL A 33 13.18 7.75 -5.88
CA VAL A 33 13.46 6.34 -5.54
C VAL A 33 14.82 6.12 -4.87
N THR A 34 15.58 7.18 -4.65
CA THR A 34 16.95 7.10 -4.13
C THR A 34 17.01 7.33 -2.62
N ASP A 35 18.16 7.09 -1.99
CA ASP A 35 18.33 7.20 -0.53
C ASP A 35 18.80 8.60 -0.06
N GLU A 36 19.03 9.52 -1.00
CA GLU A 36 19.44 10.90 -0.71
C GLU A 36 18.26 11.80 -0.33
N THR A 37 17.02 11.33 -0.52
CA THR A 37 15.81 12.10 -0.21
C THR A 37 14.88 11.35 0.73
N ASN A 38 14.21 12.09 1.63
CA ASN A 38 13.22 11.51 2.54
C ASN A 38 12.09 10.79 1.79
N ILE A 39 11.73 11.28 0.59
CA ILE A 39 10.64 10.69 -0.19
C ILE A 39 10.97 9.26 -0.64
N GLY A 40 12.22 8.95 -1.00
CA GLY A 40 12.63 7.59 -1.34
C GLY A 40 12.49 6.63 -0.17
N HIS A 41 12.82 7.08 1.04
CA HIS A 41 12.57 6.30 2.26
C HIS A 41 11.07 6.09 2.52
N TYR A 42 10.23 7.11 2.32
CA TYR A 42 8.77 6.97 2.47
C TYR A 42 8.18 6.04 1.42
N PHE A 43 8.63 6.09 0.17
CA PHE A 43 8.21 5.18 -0.88
C PHE A 43 8.53 3.72 -0.54
N LYS A 44 9.75 3.46 -0.04
CA LYS A 44 10.15 2.13 0.47
C LYS A 44 9.25 1.69 1.62
N ARG A 45 8.98 2.56 2.60
CA ARG A 45 8.09 2.25 3.74
C ARG A 45 6.66 1.95 3.31
N LEU A 46 6.08 2.74 2.39
CA LEU A 46 4.74 2.49 1.84
C LEU A 46 4.69 1.15 1.10
N THR A 47 5.73 0.82 0.34
CA THR A 47 5.87 -0.46 -0.35
C THR A 47 5.93 -1.62 0.64
N THR A 48 6.69 -1.49 1.74
CA THR A 48 6.73 -2.48 2.82
C THR A 48 5.38 -2.62 3.50
N ILE A 49 4.72 -1.53 3.89
CA ILE A 49 3.40 -1.53 4.53
C ILE A 49 2.37 -2.27 3.67
N ARG A 50 2.45 -2.14 2.34
CA ARG A 50 1.59 -2.85 1.41
C ARG A 50 1.88 -4.35 1.32
N ALA A 51 3.10 -4.80 1.60
CA ALA A 51 3.51 -6.20 1.48
C ALA A 51 3.31 -7.00 2.78
N ILE A 52 3.53 -6.38 3.94
CA ILE A 52 3.47 -7.06 5.23
C ILE A 52 2.03 -7.30 5.69
N PHE A 53 1.83 -8.38 6.45
CA PHE A 53 0.54 -8.79 7.03
C PHE A 53 -0.55 -9.15 6.01
N GLY A 54 -0.16 -9.51 4.79
CA GLY A 54 -1.08 -9.72 3.67
C GLY A 54 -1.09 -8.52 2.74
N ASN A 55 -0.91 -8.79 1.44
CA ASN A 55 -0.92 -7.77 0.41
C ASN A 55 -2.35 -7.35 0.05
N THR A 56 -2.47 -6.32 -0.80
CA THR A 56 -3.78 -5.79 -1.22
C THR A 56 -4.70 -6.88 -1.78
N ASP A 57 -4.17 -7.79 -2.60
CA ASP A 57 -4.96 -8.86 -3.23
C ASP A 57 -5.42 -9.92 -2.22
N TYR A 58 -4.58 -10.23 -1.22
CA TYR A 58 -4.94 -11.13 -0.12
C TYR A 58 -6.15 -10.61 0.64
N HIS A 59 -6.15 -9.33 1.02
CA HIS A 59 -7.28 -8.73 1.74
C HIS A 59 -8.50 -8.52 0.83
N LEU A 60 -8.32 -8.24 -0.47
CA LEU A 60 -9.43 -8.21 -1.42
C LEU A 60 -10.13 -9.57 -1.48
N LYS A 61 -9.36 -10.66 -1.59
CA LYS A 61 -9.89 -12.02 -1.61
C LYS A 61 -10.65 -12.34 -0.32
N ASP A 62 -10.11 -12.00 0.85
CA ASP A 62 -10.75 -12.21 2.15
C ASP A 62 -12.11 -11.48 2.25
N ILE A 63 -12.19 -10.24 1.76
CA ILE A 63 -13.44 -9.47 1.70
C ILE A 63 -14.45 -10.12 0.74
N LEU A 64 -14.00 -10.58 -0.44
CA LEU A 64 -14.87 -11.13 -1.48
C LEU A 64 -15.39 -12.53 -1.16
N LEU A 65 -14.57 -13.40 -0.59
CA LEU A 65 -14.95 -14.79 -0.29
C LEU A 65 -16.06 -14.90 0.75
N CYS A 66 -16.23 -13.89 1.59
CA CYS A 66 -17.26 -13.88 2.63
C CYS A 66 -18.53 -13.10 2.23
N ASN A 67 -18.64 -12.70 0.95
CA ASN A 67 -19.86 -12.19 0.31
C ASN A 67 -20.56 -13.26 -0.56
N LYS A 68 -20.01 -14.49 -0.58
CA LYS A 68 -20.70 -15.71 -1.02
C LYS A 68 -21.16 -16.47 0.23
#